data_AF-A0A7D8YCW0-F1
#
_entry.id   AF-A0A7D8YCW0-F1
#
_cell.length_a   1.000
_cell.length_b   1.000
_cell.length_c   1.000
_cell.angle_alpha   90.00
_cell.angle_beta   90.00
_cell.angle_gamma   90.00
#
_symmetry.space_group_name_H-M   'P 1'
#
loop_
_entity.id
_entity.type
_entity.pdbx_description
1 polymer ?
#
loop_
_entity_poly.entity_id
_entity_poly.type
_entity_poly.pdbx_seq_one_letter_code
_entity_poly.pdbx_strand_id
1 'polypeptide(L)'
;MDCFWTAFVDAKTREKTAKIAAHLEFKADATFHDLEIEPYQKTGHKFRFTTRHDIAEWTAMVFDVMLTAQRMGYRWVIAGGVDEELSLTSTGAQTAGIVMLTCWCWPTQEQDGG
;
A
#
# COMPACT_ATOMS: atom_id res chain seq x y z
N MET A 1 4.16 3.45 -12.96
CA MET A 1 4.31 2.14 -12.31
C MET A 1 3.22 1.96 -11.28
N ASP A 2 2.78 0.71 -11.08
CA ASP A 2 1.73 0.38 -10.12
C ASP A 2 2.34 -0.23 -8.85
N CYS A 3 1.84 0.21 -7.70
CA CYS A 3 2.18 -0.35 -6.41
C CYS A 3 0.94 -0.93 -5.75
N PHE A 4 1.10 -2.12 -5.19
CA PHE A 4 -0.01 -2.90 -4.69
C PHE A 4 0.08 -2.97 -3.17
N TRP A 5 -1.03 -2.62 -2.54
CA TRP A 5 -1.10 -2.46 -1.09
C TRP A 5 -2.11 -3.45 -0.50
N THR A 6 -1.79 -3.95 0.69
CA THR A 6 -2.75 -4.69 1.52
C THR A 6 -2.76 -4.11 2.92
N ALA A 7 -3.93 -3.63 3.36
CA ALA A 7 -4.16 -3.16 4.71
C ALA A 7 -4.97 -4.19 5.50
N PHE A 8 -4.47 -4.58 6.67
CA PHE A 8 -5.16 -5.41 7.64
C PHE A 8 -5.77 -4.51 8.70
N VAL A 9 -7.07 -4.63 8.94
CA VAL A 9 -7.81 -3.74 9.85
C VAL A 9 -8.52 -4.50 10.96
N ASP A 10 -8.59 -3.86 12.14
CA ASP A 10 -9.43 -4.27 13.26
C ASP A 10 -10.83 -3.68 13.12
N ALA A 11 -11.52 -4.10 12.05
CA ALA A 11 -12.88 -3.70 11.77
C ALA A 11 -13.72 -4.95 11.47
N LYS A 12 -14.85 -5.10 12.16
CA LYS A 12 -15.73 -6.28 12.05
C LYS A 12 -16.80 -6.17 10.95
N THR A 13 -16.84 -5.04 10.24
CA THR A 13 -17.87 -4.76 9.23
C THR A 13 -17.26 -4.10 8.01
N ARG A 14 -17.72 -4.48 6.81
CA ARG A 14 -17.30 -3.87 5.54
C ARG A 14 -17.44 -2.35 5.52
N GLU A 15 -18.50 -1.79 6.09
CA GLU A 15 -18.72 -0.33 6.13
C GLU A 15 -17.64 0.42 6.92
N LYS A 16 -17.28 -0.08 8.11
CA LYS A 16 -16.17 0.49 8.90
C LYS A 16 -14.84 0.37 8.16
N THR A 17 -14.59 -0.76 7.51
CA THR A 17 -13.39 -0.95 6.69
C THR A 17 -13.33 0.05 5.53
N ALA A 18 -14.45 0.31 4.84
CA ALA A 18 -14.52 1.29 3.78
C ALA A 18 -14.22 2.73 4.28
N LYS A 19 -14.70 3.09 5.47
CA LYS A 19 -14.36 4.38 6.11
C LYS A 19 -12.87 4.49 6.44
N ILE A 20 -12.26 3.40 6.91
CA ILE A 20 -10.80 3.36 7.15
C ILE A 20 -10.03 3.50 5.83
N ALA A 21 -10.48 2.83 4.76
CA ALA A 21 -9.86 2.93 3.43
C ALA A 21 -9.92 4.37 2.90
N ALA A 22 -11.08 5.03 2.95
CA ALA A 22 -11.23 6.42 2.53
C ALA A 22 -10.36 7.39 3.35
N HIS A 23 -10.24 7.15 4.67
CA HIS A 23 -9.36 7.95 5.53
C HIS A 23 -7.88 7.72 5.21
N LEU A 24 -7.50 6.49 4.87
CA LEU A 24 -6.15 6.17 4.45
C LEU A 24 -5.81 6.80 3.10
N GLU A 25 -6.74 6.77 2.14
CA GLU A 25 -6.62 7.42 0.83
C GLU A 25 -6.39 8.92 0.99
N PHE A 26 -7.22 9.58 1.82
CA PHE A 26 -7.05 11.00 2.13
C PHE A 26 -5.67 11.31 2.74
N LYS A 27 -5.20 10.47 3.67
CA LYS A 27 -3.86 10.65 4.29
C LYS A 27 -2.72 10.41 3.32
N ALA A 28 -2.84 9.41 2.47
CA ALA A 28 -1.86 9.08 1.45
C ALA A 28 -1.65 10.22 0.45
N ASP A 29 -2.68 11.06 0.28
CA ASP A 29 -2.73 12.08 -0.78
C ASP A 29 -2.50 11.40 -2.14
N ALA A 30 -3.23 10.30 -2.35
CA ALA A 30 -3.15 9.44 -3.53
C ALA A 30 -4.56 8.89 -3.84
N THR A 31 -4.80 8.52 -5.10
CA THR A 31 -6.04 7.83 -5.50
C THR A 31 -5.86 6.32 -5.38
N PHE A 32 -6.84 5.64 -4.78
CA PHE A 32 -6.84 4.19 -4.66
C PHE A 32 -7.62 3.56 -5.82
N HIS A 33 -6.97 2.70 -6.58
CA HIS A 33 -7.57 1.90 -7.63
C HIS A 33 -7.83 0.47 -7.13
N ASP A 34 -8.76 -0.23 -7.80
CA ASP A 34 -9.04 -1.65 -7.55
C ASP A 34 -9.28 -2.00 -6.07
N LEU A 35 -10.03 -1.14 -5.36
CA LEU A 35 -10.28 -1.32 -3.93
C LEU A 35 -11.16 -2.56 -3.67
N GLU A 36 -10.53 -3.61 -3.13
CA GLU A 36 -11.21 -4.85 -2.71
C GLU A 36 -11.26 -4.93 -1.18
N ILE A 37 -12.43 -5.21 -0.61
CA ILE A 37 -12.60 -5.42 0.84
C ILE A 37 -13.09 -6.84 1.10
N GLU A 38 -12.38 -7.57 1.95
CA GLU A 38 -12.69 -8.97 2.28
C GLU A 38 -12.54 -9.26 3.79
N PRO A 39 -13.29 -10.23 4.33
CA PRO A 39 -13.09 -10.70 5.70
C PRO A 39 -11.69 -11.30 5.89
N TYR A 40 -11.09 -11.06 7.06
CA TYR A 40 -9.81 -11.64 7.45
C TYR A 40 -9.93 -12.25 8.85
N GLN A 41 -9.82 -13.58 8.94
CA GLN A 41 -10.16 -14.35 10.13
C GLN A 41 -9.38 -13.95 11.40
N LYS A 42 -8.18 -13.36 11.27
CA LYS A 42 -7.35 -13.02 12.44
C LYS A 42 -7.70 -11.67 13.07
N THR A 43 -8.05 -10.66 12.28
CA THR A 43 -8.20 -9.28 12.78
C THR A 43 -9.53 -8.62 12.41
N GLY A 44 -10.36 -9.22 11.56
CA GLY A 44 -11.62 -8.64 11.13
C GLY A 44 -11.74 -8.61 9.61
N HIS A 45 -11.16 -7.59 8.97
CA HIS A 45 -11.14 -7.45 7.51
C HIS A 45 -9.74 -7.08 7.03
N LYS A 46 -9.51 -7.29 5.73
CA LYS A 46 -8.43 -6.64 5.00
C LYS A 46 -9.00 -5.92 3.78
N PHE A 47 -8.27 -4.94 3.29
CA PHE A 47 -8.54 -4.34 2.00
C PHE A 47 -7.28 -4.23 1.15
N ARG A 48 -7.44 -4.41 -0.14
CA ARG A 48 -6.39 -4.35 -1.15
C ARG A 48 -6.67 -3.20 -2.09
N PHE A 49 -5.64 -2.51 -2.54
CA PHE A 49 -5.76 -1.38 -3.46
C PHE A 49 -4.44 -1.18 -4.22
N THR A 50 -4.53 -0.47 -5.34
CA THR A 50 -3.40 -0.10 -6.17
C THR A 50 -3.22 1.42 -6.16
N THR A 51 -1.99 1.91 -6.09
CA THR A 51 -1.65 3.31 -6.37
C THR A 51 -0.81 3.37 -7.64
N ARG A 52 -1.05 4.40 -8.46
CA ARG A 52 -0.28 4.64 -9.67
C ARG A 52 0.69 5.80 -9.47
N HIS A 53 1.95 5.56 -9.80
CA HIS A 53 3.04 6.53 -9.73
C HIS A 53 3.51 6.83 -11.16
N ASP A 54 3.40 8.09 -11.60
CA ASP A 54 3.82 8.52 -12.95
C ASP A 54 5.32 8.82 -13.00
N ILE A 55 6.12 7.81 -12.66
CA ILE A 55 7.57 7.88 -12.56
C ILE A 55 8.15 6.72 -13.38
N ALA A 56 9.01 7.06 -14.33
CA ALA A 56 9.64 6.10 -15.25
C ALA A 56 10.92 5.48 -14.66
N GLU A 57 11.65 6.24 -13.83
CA GLU A 57 12.91 5.78 -13.24
C GLU A 57 12.64 5.08 -11.91
N TRP A 58 13.20 3.88 -11.74
CA TRP A 58 12.90 3.01 -10.62
C TRP A 58 13.31 3.61 -9.26
N THR A 59 14.49 4.23 -9.17
CA THR A 59 14.98 4.84 -7.93
C THR A 59 14.06 5.98 -7.47
N ALA A 60 13.64 6.84 -8.39
CA ALA A 60 12.68 7.91 -8.12
C ALA A 60 11.32 7.33 -7.68
N MET A 61 10.89 6.21 -8.27
CA MET A 61 9.68 5.52 -7.84
C MET A 61 9.82 4.98 -6.41
N VAL A 62 10.95 4.36 -6.06
CA VAL A 62 11.22 3.89 -4.68
C VAL A 62 11.08 5.04 -3.68
N PHE A 63 11.64 6.20 -3.97
CA PHE A 63 11.50 7.37 -3.11
C PHE A 63 10.04 7.83 -2.96
N ASP A 64 9.29 7.88 -4.05
CA ASP A 64 7.89 8.33 -4.03
C ASP A 64 6.97 7.36 -3.28
N VAL A 65 7.19 6.05 -3.45
CA VAL A 65 6.49 5.01 -2.70
C VAL A 65 6.83 5.08 -1.21
N MET A 66 8.10 5.33 -0.85
CA MET A 66 8.49 5.55 0.54
C MET A 66 7.80 6.79 1.13
N LEU A 67 7.72 7.91 0.40
CA LEU A 67 7.01 9.11 0.86
C LEU A 67 5.52 8.84 1.07
N THR A 68 4.89 8.14 0.12
CA THR A 68 3.49 7.70 0.20
C THR A 68 3.26 6.82 1.42
N ALA A 69 4.14 5.84 1.64
CA ALA A 69 4.12 4.96 2.78
C ALA A 69 4.21 5.75 4.11
N GLN A 70 5.14 6.70 4.22
CA GLN A 70 5.30 7.54 5.42
C GLN A 70 4.05 8.37 5.74
N ARG A 71 3.30 8.82 4.73
CA ARG A 71 2.01 9.51 4.93
C ARG A 71 0.94 8.58 5.51
N MET A 72 0.98 7.29 5.16
CA MET A 72 0.04 6.28 5.64
C MET A 72 0.36 5.74 7.05
N GLY A 73 1.62 5.79 7.52
CA GLY A 73 2.02 5.22 8.82
C GLY A 73 3.42 5.61 9.32
N TYR A 74 3.69 5.37 10.60
CA TYR A 74 4.85 5.93 11.31
C TYR A 74 6.10 5.04 11.35
N ARG A 75 5.98 3.76 10.98
CA ARG A 75 7.06 2.77 11.13
C ARG A 75 7.03 1.76 10.00
N TRP A 76 7.86 1.99 8.99
CA TRP A 76 8.03 1.08 7.86
C TRP A 76 9.32 0.27 7.99
N VAL A 77 9.20 -1.03 7.75
CA VAL A 77 10.31 -1.94 7.47
C VAL A 77 10.39 -2.12 5.96
N ILE A 78 11.59 -1.95 5.40
CA ILE A 78 11.88 -2.07 3.98
C ILE A 78 12.66 -3.36 3.76
N ALA A 79 12.27 -4.13 2.75
CA ALA A 79 12.95 -5.33 2.29
C ALA A 79 12.92 -5.39 0.75
N GLY A 80 13.73 -6.27 0.16
CA GLY A 80 13.86 -6.40 -1.30
C GLY A 80 15.17 -5.80 -1.83
N GLY A 81 15.50 -6.14 -3.08
CA GLY A 81 16.66 -5.58 -3.77
C GLY A 81 16.29 -4.23 -4.37
N VAL A 82 16.99 -3.16 -3.99
CA VAL A 82 16.69 -1.79 -4.48
C VAL A 82 16.78 -1.67 -6.00
N ASP A 83 17.36 -2.63 -6.73
CA ASP A 83 17.42 -2.63 -8.20
C ASP A 83 16.29 -3.46 -8.87
N GLU A 84 15.56 -4.27 -8.09
CA GLU A 84 14.66 -5.31 -8.63
C GLU A 84 13.29 -5.40 -7.93
N GLU A 85 13.21 -5.07 -6.65
CA GLU A 85 12.00 -5.25 -5.84
C GLU A 85 11.97 -4.31 -4.63
N LEU A 86 10.81 -3.70 -4.38
CA LEU A 86 10.53 -2.97 -3.14
C LEU A 86 9.38 -3.61 -2.39
N SER A 87 9.65 -4.06 -1.16
CA SER A 87 8.68 -4.58 -0.21
C SER A 87 8.66 -3.72 1.06
N LEU A 88 7.50 -3.18 1.43
CA LEU A 88 7.33 -2.33 2.62
C LEU A 88 6.32 -2.96 3.58
N THR A 89 6.57 -2.92 4.89
CA THR A 89 5.60 -3.33 5.91
C THR A 89 5.57 -2.36 7.08
N SER A 90 4.38 -1.98 7.56
CA SER A 90 4.21 -1.14 8.75
C SER A 90 3.28 -1.79 9.77
N THR A 91 3.72 -1.78 11.03
CA THR A 91 2.95 -2.26 12.21
C THR A 91 2.59 -1.13 13.17
N GLY A 92 3.01 0.11 12.88
CA GLY A 92 2.73 1.31 13.67
C GLY A 92 1.83 2.27 12.90
N ALA A 93 0.53 1.99 12.87
CA ALA A 93 -0.41 2.82 12.11
C ALA A 93 -0.77 4.12 12.86
N GLN A 94 -0.62 5.27 12.20
CA GLN A 94 -1.27 6.52 12.62
C GLN A 94 -2.78 6.53 12.32
N THR A 95 -3.25 5.57 11.53
CA THR A 95 -4.66 5.45 11.16
C THR A 95 -5.31 4.45 12.08
N ALA A 96 -6.19 4.97 12.96
CA ALA A 96 -6.96 4.15 13.89
C ALA A 96 -7.68 3.01 13.15
N GLY A 97 -7.49 1.78 13.64
CA GLY A 97 -8.09 0.58 13.06
C GLY A 97 -7.23 -0.14 12.02
N ILE A 98 -6.08 0.40 11.57
CA ILE A 98 -5.11 -0.38 10.79
C ILE A 98 -4.15 -1.12 11.74
N VAL A 99 -4.05 -2.43 11.56
CA VAL A 99 -3.15 -3.32 12.31
C VAL A 99 -1.82 -3.48 11.58
N MET A 100 -1.88 -3.63 10.27
CA MET A 100 -0.70 -3.82 9.43
C MET A 100 -0.97 -3.30 8.02
N LEU A 101 0.05 -2.74 7.39
CA LEU A 101 -0.01 -2.32 5.99
C LEU A 101 1.22 -2.89 5.27
N THR A 102 1.01 -3.53 4.13
CA THR A 102 2.09 -4.06 3.28
C THR A 102 2.00 -3.47 1.89
N CYS A 103 3.15 -3.23 1.26
CA CYS A 103 3.28 -2.80 -0.13
C CYS A 103 4.26 -3.69 -0.85
N TRP A 104 3.98 -4.01 -2.11
CA TRP A 104 4.95 -4.58 -3.03
C TRP A 104 4.91 -3.83 -4.36
N CYS A 105 6.09 -3.55 -4.90
CA CYS A 105 6.28 -2.98 -6.23
C CYS A 105 7.42 -3.71 -6.94
N TRP A 106 7.32 -3.87 -8.26
CA TRP A 106 8.35 -4.42 -9.12
C TRP A 106 8.51 -3.53 -10.37
N PRO A 107 9.70 -3.48 -10.98
CA PRO A 107 9.87 -2.82 -12.26
C PRO A 107 9.01 -3.55 -13.29
N THR A 108 8.16 -2.81 -14.00
CA THR A 108 7.50 -3.37 -15.17
C THR A 108 8.63 -3.60 -16.16
N GLN A 109 9.05 -4.85 -16.40
CA GLN A 109 9.93 -5.12 -17.52
C GLN A 109 9.21 -4.56 -18.74
N GLU A 110 9.82 -3.58 -19.42
CA GLU A 110 9.46 -3.30 -20.80
C GLU A 110 9.46 -4.66 -21.47
N GLN A 111 8.31 -5.07 -22.03
CA GLN A 111 8.34 -6.13 -23.01
C GLN A 111 9.22 -5.58 -24.13
N ASP A 112 10.50 -5.93 -24.11
CA ASP A 112 11.36 -5.88 -25.26
C ASP A 112 10.69 -6.78 -26.31
N GLY A 113 9.85 -6.16 -27.12
CA GLY A 113 9.40 -6.71 -28.39
C GLY A 113 10.61 -6.77 -29.31
N GLY A 114 11.29 -7.91 -29.30
CA GLY A 114 12.30 -8.31 -30.28
C GLY A 114 11.87 -9.56 -31.01
#